data_AF-A0A537YNZ7-F1
#
_entry.id   AF-A0A537YNZ7-F1
#
_cell.length_a   1.000
_cell.length_b   1.000
_cell.length_c   1.000
_cell.angle_alpha   90.00
_cell.angle_beta   90.00
_cell.angle_gamma   90.00
#
_symmetry.space_group_name_H-M   'P 1'
#
loop_
_entity.id
_entity.type
_entity.pdbx_description
1 polymer ?
#
loop_
_entity_poly.entity_id
_entity_poly.type
_entity_poly.pdbx_seq_one_letter_code
_entity_poly.pdbx_strand_id
1 'polypeptide(L)'
;MRILRRVDDGIRERAAGAVVGAAIGDALGAGTEATAMARNLWRSLIADDGALVLSDVLSRHVAWLATGPSDVGAQTRLALEEARRGTPEAARAVFERRGPEVSAGNGSVMYCSPLGVARARDPERLFVEAPALSALTHWDGRCATACLAVTLAVAALVRDEEPAGAVRAAVGAVAGRDGAEELEHLVDEAGRSRPIDGPDSGFVLFTAGIALQVVGEGLGFE
;
A
#
# COMPACT_ATOMS: atom_id res chain seq x y z
N MET A 1 6.66 -0.97 -32.52
CA MET A 1 7.83 -1.54 -31.81
C MET A 1 8.72 -0.40 -31.31
N ARG A 2 8.46 0.10 -30.09
CA ARG A 2 9.33 1.07 -29.41
C ARG A 2 9.45 0.68 -27.94
N ILE A 3 9.81 -0.57 -27.76
CA ILE A 3 10.10 -1.20 -26.48
C ILE A 3 11.63 -1.14 -26.35
N LEU A 4 12.09 -0.55 -25.25
CA LEU A 4 13.45 -0.62 -24.67
C LEU A 4 14.56 0.18 -25.38
N ARG A 5 14.91 1.34 -24.81
CA ARG A 5 16.30 1.84 -24.80
C ARG A 5 16.68 2.37 -23.42
N ARG A 6 17.57 1.59 -22.79
CA ARG A 6 18.43 1.77 -21.59
C ARG A 6 17.78 2.28 -20.31
N VAL A 7 17.35 1.30 -19.51
CA VAL A 7 17.33 1.35 -18.04
C VAL A 7 18.72 0.88 -17.58
N ASP A 8 19.41 1.66 -16.75
CA ASP A 8 20.80 1.40 -16.32
C ASP A 8 20.89 1.09 -14.80
N ASP A 9 22.00 0.47 -14.41
CA ASP A 9 22.20 -0.55 -13.39
C ASP A 9 21.49 -0.30 -12.05
N GLY A 10 20.26 -0.76 -11.80
CA GLY A 10 19.34 -1.57 -12.59
C GLY A 10 17.90 -1.51 -12.03
N ILE A 11 17.10 -0.50 -12.44
CA ILE A 11 15.88 0.00 -11.72
C ILE A 11 16.17 0.10 -10.20
N ARG A 12 17.42 0.34 -9.80
CA ARG A 12 18.03 -0.26 -8.60
C ARG A 12 17.82 0.59 -7.33
N GLU A 13 17.74 0.01 -6.14
CA GLU A 13 17.70 -1.40 -5.76
C GLU A 13 16.24 -1.94 -5.79
N ARG A 14 15.51 -1.60 -6.88
CA ARG A 14 14.13 -1.96 -7.33
C ARG A 14 12.98 -1.54 -6.43
N ALA A 15 12.89 -0.23 -6.23
CA ALA A 15 11.90 0.52 -5.45
C ALA A 15 12.05 0.65 -3.92
N ALA A 16 13.19 0.63 -3.22
CA ALA A 16 14.44 -0.08 -3.42
C ALA A 16 14.61 -0.97 -2.19
N GLY A 17 14.14 -2.23 -2.17
CA GLY A 17 13.23 -2.97 -3.10
C GLY A 17 11.70 -3.13 -2.79
N ALA A 18 10.83 -2.17 -3.16
CA ALA A 18 9.40 -2.06 -2.76
C ALA A 18 9.20 -1.79 -1.25
N VAL A 19 10.16 -1.05 -0.66
CA VAL A 19 10.86 -1.54 0.52
C VAL A 19 10.85 -0.60 1.72
N VAL A 20 11.02 -1.08 2.95
CA VAL A 20 11.58 -2.39 3.37
C VAL A 20 10.60 -3.57 3.46
N GLY A 21 9.73 -3.70 2.45
CA GLY A 21 8.94 -4.85 2.05
C GLY A 21 7.61 -4.78 2.77
N ALA A 22 6.99 -3.60 2.76
CA ALA A 22 6.11 -3.16 3.87
C ALA A 22 6.79 -3.12 5.27
N ALA A 23 8.10 -3.44 5.39
CA ALA A 23 9.02 -3.15 6.51
C ALA A 23 8.42 -3.27 7.91
N ILE A 24 7.73 -4.35 8.26
CA ILE A 24 8.27 -5.69 8.30
C ILE A 24 7.17 -6.64 7.81
N GLY A 25 7.38 -7.43 6.76
CA GLY A 25 6.55 -8.63 6.58
C GLY A 25 6.51 -9.43 7.89
N ASP A 26 7.59 -9.38 8.66
CA ASP A 26 7.95 -10.25 9.78
C ASP A 26 8.21 -9.62 11.16
N ALA A 27 7.68 -8.43 11.51
CA ALA A 27 7.60 -8.12 12.96
C ALA A 27 6.61 -9.09 13.61
N LEU A 28 5.75 -9.74 12.78
CA LEU A 28 4.83 -10.80 13.18
C LEU A 28 4.60 -11.97 12.16
N GLY A 29 5.09 -11.94 10.91
CA GLY A 29 4.95 -13.09 9.99
C GLY A 29 4.78 -12.69 8.53
N ALA A 30 5.82 -12.76 7.68
CA ALA A 30 5.75 -12.35 6.28
C ALA A 30 4.69 -13.15 5.51
N GLY A 31 3.46 -12.63 5.54
CA GLY A 31 2.28 -13.33 5.11
C GLY A 31 2.26 -13.53 3.60
N THR A 32 1.83 -14.72 3.20
CA THR A 32 1.54 -15.03 1.78
C THR A 32 0.58 -14.03 1.14
N GLU A 33 -0.22 -13.30 1.93
CA GLU A 33 -1.18 -12.26 1.51
C GLU A 33 -0.53 -11.12 0.74
N ALA A 34 0.38 -10.35 1.36
CA ALA A 34 0.92 -9.12 0.78
C ALA A 34 1.52 -9.37 -0.61
N THR A 35 2.34 -10.42 -0.71
CA THR A 35 2.98 -10.81 -1.97
C THR A 35 1.96 -11.31 -3.00
N ALA A 36 0.97 -12.11 -2.59
CA ALA A 36 -0.05 -12.61 -3.52
C ALA A 36 -0.94 -11.48 -4.05
N MET A 37 -1.37 -10.57 -3.19
CA MET A 37 -2.20 -9.43 -3.57
C MET A 37 -1.43 -8.44 -4.45
N ALA A 38 -0.15 -8.15 -4.14
CA ALA A 38 0.68 -7.29 -4.99
C ALA A 38 0.86 -7.90 -6.39
N ARG A 39 1.06 -9.22 -6.46
CA ARG A 39 1.13 -9.95 -7.73
C ARG A 39 -0.17 -9.88 -8.52
N ASN A 40 -1.32 -9.96 -7.83
CA ASN A 40 -2.63 -9.84 -8.47
C ASN A 40 -2.83 -8.45 -9.09
N LEU A 41 -2.49 -7.39 -8.34
CA LEU A 41 -2.52 -6.02 -8.84
C LEU A 41 -1.61 -5.84 -10.07
N TRP A 42 -0.36 -6.27 -9.99
CA TRP A 42 0.58 -6.16 -11.10
C TRP A 42 0.15 -6.93 -12.34
N ARG A 43 -0.40 -8.14 -12.16
CA ARG A 43 -0.96 -8.94 -13.26
C ARG A 43 -2.17 -8.29 -13.91
N SER A 44 -3.04 -7.65 -13.12
CA SER A 44 -4.17 -6.89 -13.64
C SER A 44 -3.70 -5.71 -14.48
N LEU A 45 -2.78 -4.90 -13.95
CA LEU A 45 -2.18 -3.77 -14.67
C LEU A 45 -1.54 -4.22 -16.00
N ILE A 46 -0.82 -5.33 -16.03
CA ILE A 46 -0.24 -5.86 -17.28
C ILE A 46 -1.30 -6.32 -18.27
N ALA A 47 -2.35 -6.99 -17.80
CA ALA A 47 -3.41 -7.52 -18.65
C ALA A 47 -4.21 -6.39 -19.34
N ASP A 48 -4.32 -5.24 -18.69
CA ASP A 48 -5.12 -4.09 -19.14
C ASP A 48 -4.25 -2.90 -19.63
N ASP A 49 -3.06 -3.18 -20.18
CA ASP A 49 -2.13 -2.17 -20.77
C ASP A 49 -1.82 -0.98 -19.83
N GLY A 50 -1.68 -1.28 -18.54
CA GLY A 50 -1.41 -0.33 -17.47
C GLY A 50 -2.65 0.32 -16.85
N ALA A 51 -3.86 0.07 -17.37
CA ALA A 51 -5.09 0.60 -16.78
C ALA A 51 -5.41 -0.08 -15.44
N LEU A 52 -5.89 0.70 -14.46
CA LEU A 52 -6.36 0.14 -13.19
C LEU A 52 -7.82 -0.30 -13.33
N VAL A 53 -8.05 -1.59 -13.51
CA VAL A 53 -9.39 -2.18 -13.57
C VAL A 53 -9.71 -2.83 -12.22
N LEU A 54 -10.34 -2.05 -11.33
CA LEU A 54 -10.61 -2.45 -9.93
C LEU A 54 -11.38 -3.78 -9.81
N SER A 55 -12.32 -4.05 -10.73
CA SER A 55 -13.06 -5.31 -10.74
C SER A 55 -12.18 -6.53 -11.07
N ASP A 56 -11.18 -6.37 -11.95
CA ASP A 56 -10.23 -7.44 -12.27
C ASP A 56 -9.32 -7.70 -11.07
N VAL A 57 -8.78 -6.64 -10.45
CA VAL A 57 -7.98 -6.73 -9.21
C VAL A 57 -8.76 -7.46 -8.11
N LEU A 58 -10.01 -7.04 -7.84
CA LEU A 58 -10.88 -7.68 -6.85
C LEU A 58 -11.14 -9.15 -7.18
N SER A 59 -11.44 -9.48 -8.44
CA SER A 59 -11.69 -10.86 -8.86
C SER A 59 -10.48 -11.78 -8.60
N ARG A 60 -9.26 -11.27 -8.83
CA ARG A 60 -8.02 -12.00 -8.55
C ARG A 60 -7.79 -12.20 -7.06
N HIS A 61 -8.08 -11.19 -6.23
CA HIS A 61 -8.01 -11.33 -4.78
C HIS A 61 -9.01 -12.36 -4.24
N VAL A 62 -10.25 -12.35 -4.73
CA VAL A 62 -11.27 -13.35 -4.37
C VAL A 62 -10.83 -14.75 -4.80
N ALA A 63 -10.28 -14.90 -6.01
CA ALA A 63 -9.76 -16.18 -6.51
C ALA A 63 -8.59 -16.69 -5.67
N TRP A 64 -7.68 -15.80 -5.24
CA TRP A 64 -6.59 -16.15 -4.34
C TRP A 64 -7.11 -16.57 -2.96
N LEU A 65 -8.07 -15.85 -2.37
CA LEU A 65 -8.64 -16.24 -1.07
C LEU A 65 -9.29 -17.64 -1.13
N ALA A 66 -9.88 -18.00 -2.28
CA ALA A 66 -10.48 -19.32 -2.49
C ALA A 66 -9.46 -20.48 -2.50
N THR A 67 -8.15 -20.21 -2.65
CA THR A 67 -7.11 -21.25 -2.56
C THR A 67 -6.79 -21.66 -1.11
N GLY A 68 -7.44 -21.05 -0.11
CA GLY A 68 -7.23 -21.34 1.30
C GLY A 68 -5.85 -20.91 1.84
N PRO A 69 -5.41 -19.65 1.63
CA PRO A 69 -4.15 -19.17 2.21
C PRO A 69 -4.17 -19.28 3.75
N SER A 70 -3.04 -19.70 4.30
CA SER A 70 -2.87 -19.95 5.74
C SER A 70 -2.83 -18.68 6.58
N ASP A 71 -2.54 -17.53 5.95
CA ASP A 71 -2.42 -16.24 6.61
C ASP A 71 -3.15 -15.16 5.79
N VAL A 72 -4.21 -14.61 6.38
CA VAL A 72 -5.00 -13.50 5.82
C VAL A 72 -5.52 -12.62 6.94
N GLY A 73 -5.26 -11.32 6.86
CA GLY A 73 -5.77 -10.32 7.78
C GLY A 73 -7.30 -10.35 7.90
N ALA A 74 -7.81 -10.15 9.11
CA ALA A 74 -9.25 -10.24 9.39
C ALA A 74 -10.09 -9.30 8.51
N GLN A 75 -9.63 -8.06 8.32
CA GLN A 75 -10.33 -7.09 7.48
C GLN A 75 -10.34 -7.49 6.00
N THR A 76 -9.19 -7.91 5.45
CA THR A 76 -9.11 -8.45 4.08
C THR A 76 -10.04 -9.64 3.89
N ARG A 77 -9.99 -10.62 4.80
CA ARG A 77 -10.82 -11.82 4.73
C ARG A 77 -12.31 -11.46 4.71
N LEU A 78 -12.76 -10.62 5.63
CA LEU A 78 -14.16 -10.20 5.71
C LEU A 78 -14.60 -9.45 4.44
N ALA A 79 -13.80 -8.51 3.94
CA ALA A 79 -14.13 -7.75 2.74
C ALA A 79 -14.21 -8.64 1.49
N LEU A 80 -13.26 -9.57 1.31
CA LEU A 80 -13.25 -10.47 0.16
C LEU A 80 -14.33 -11.55 0.24
N GLU A 81 -14.68 -12.06 1.43
CA GLU A 81 -15.82 -12.96 1.62
C GLU A 81 -17.15 -12.26 1.33
N GLU A 82 -17.29 -11.00 1.75
CA GLU A 82 -18.45 -10.16 1.47
C GLU A 82 -18.54 -9.85 -0.05
N ALA A 83 -17.42 -9.54 -0.70
CA ALA A 83 -17.36 -9.37 -2.15
C ALA A 83 -17.74 -10.66 -2.90
N ARG A 84 -17.30 -11.83 -2.42
CA ARG A 84 -17.67 -13.14 -2.97
C ARG A 84 -19.18 -13.43 -2.89
N ARG A 85 -19.89 -12.79 -1.95
CA ARG A 85 -21.37 -12.86 -1.86
C ARG A 85 -22.08 -11.92 -2.84
N GLY A 86 -21.34 -11.10 -3.58
CA GLY A 86 -21.90 -10.15 -4.55
C GLY A 86 -22.30 -8.81 -3.96
N THR A 87 -21.91 -8.50 -2.73
CA THR A 87 -22.22 -7.21 -2.09
C THR A 87 -21.43 -6.08 -2.77
N PRO A 88 -22.11 -5.06 -3.33
CA PRO A 88 -21.45 -3.85 -3.81
C PRO A 88 -20.72 -3.14 -2.66
N GLU A 89 -19.55 -2.56 -2.92
CA GLU A 89 -18.76 -1.85 -1.91
C GLU A 89 -18.51 -2.71 -0.64
N ALA A 90 -18.17 -3.98 -0.83
CA ALA A 90 -18.04 -4.97 0.25
C ALA A 90 -17.20 -4.50 1.46
N ALA A 91 -16.08 -3.81 1.23
CA ALA A 91 -15.24 -3.26 2.30
C ALA A 91 -15.96 -2.18 3.12
N ARG A 92 -16.82 -1.36 2.48
CA ARG A 92 -17.67 -0.36 3.15
C ARG A 92 -18.69 -1.05 4.04
N ALA A 93 -19.38 -2.07 3.53
CA ALA A 93 -20.36 -2.82 4.30
C ALA A 93 -19.71 -3.48 5.54
N VAL A 94 -18.47 -3.94 5.42
CA VAL A 94 -17.69 -4.44 6.58
C VAL A 94 -17.33 -3.31 7.54
N PHE A 95 -16.84 -2.19 7.03
CA PHE A 95 -16.48 -1.00 7.83
C PHE A 95 -17.66 -0.47 8.64
N GLU A 96 -18.82 -0.28 8.02
CA GLU A 96 -20.04 0.21 8.67
C GLU A 96 -20.53 -0.72 9.79
N ARG A 97 -20.32 -2.05 9.65
CA ARG A 97 -20.67 -3.02 10.69
C ARG A 97 -19.69 -3.06 11.86
N ARG A 98 -18.40 -2.83 11.60
CA ARG A 98 -17.33 -2.99 12.60
C ARG A 98 -16.94 -1.69 13.30
N GLY A 99 -17.16 -0.55 12.65
CA GLY A 99 -16.74 0.77 13.14
C GLY A 99 -15.29 1.12 12.80
N PRO A 100 -14.93 2.41 12.86
CA PRO A 100 -13.59 2.90 12.57
C PRO A 100 -12.51 2.43 13.56
N GLU A 101 -12.88 2.06 14.78
CA GLU A 101 -11.95 1.71 15.86
C GLU A 101 -11.12 0.45 15.55
N VAL A 102 -11.63 -0.43 14.68
CA VAL A 102 -11.03 -1.75 14.38
C VAL A 102 -10.84 -2.02 12.88
N SER A 103 -10.99 -0.98 12.05
CA SER A 103 -10.98 -1.10 10.59
C SER A 103 -9.75 -0.49 9.90
N ALA A 104 -8.90 0.23 10.62
CA ALA A 104 -7.68 0.85 10.10
C ALA A 104 -6.46 -0.09 10.04
N GLY A 105 -6.67 -1.28 9.49
CA GLY A 105 -5.61 -2.26 9.23
C GLY A 105 -4.72 -1.88 8.05
N ASN A 106 -3.47 -2.36 8.06
CA ASN A 106 -2.46 -2.05 7.05
C ASN A 106 -2.55 -2.84 5.73
N GLY A 107 -3.54 -3.73 5.57
CA GLY A 107 -3.58 -4.68 4.46
C GLY A 107 -3.62 -4.05 3.06
N SER A 108 -4.27 -2.90 2.87
CA SER A 108 -4.26 -2.20 1.57
C SER A 108 -2.91 -1.56 1.23
N VAL A 109 -2.19 -1.07 2.23
CA VAL A 109 -0.84 -0.50 2.06
C VAL A 109 0.16 -1.59 1.66
N MET A 110 0.02 -2.79 2.21
CA MET A 110 0.95 -3.90 1.98
C MET A 110 1.08 -4.36 0.53
N TYR A 111 0.07 -4.12 -0.32
CA TYR A 111 0.11 -4.53 -1.72
C TYR A 111 0.08 -3.38 -2.73
N CYS A 112 0.05 -2.12 -2.30
CA CYS A 112 -0.22 -0.97 -3.18
C CYS A 112 0.98 -0.52 -4.03
N SER A 113 2.21 -0.90 -3.69
CA SER A 113 3.43 -0.44 -4.37
C SER A 113 3.45 -0.62 -5.90
N PRO A 114 2.89 -1.69 -6.51
CA PRO A 114 2.85 -1.83 -7.96
C PRO A 114 2.07 -0.71 -8.67
N LEU A 115 1.09 -0.09 -7.99
CA LEU A 115 0.36 1.07 -8.53
C LEU A 115 1.27 2.30 -8.62
N GLY A 116 2.07 2.57 -7.59
CA GLY A 116 3.05 3.67 -7.60
C GLY A 116 4.08 3.52 -8.74
N VAL A 117 4.57 2.30 -8.95
CA VAL A 117 5.47 1.98 -10.08
C VAL A 117 4.78 2.24 -11.42
N ALA A 118 3.55 1.77 -11.59
CA ALA A 118 2.78 1.93 -12.83
C ALA A 118 2.37 3.38 -13.11
N ARG A 119 2.38 4.25 -12.09
CA ARG A 119 2.02 5.66 -12.17
C ARG A 119 3.19 6.62 -12.03
N ALA A 120 4.41 6.12 -12.14
CA ALA A 120 5.60 6.96 -12.01
C ALA A 120 5.62 8.13 -13.00
N ARG A 121 5.01 7.99 -14.19
CA ARG A 121 4.97 9.05 -15.22
C ARG A 121 3.75 9.98 -15.13
N ASP A 122 2.75 9.59 -14.35
CA ASP A 122 1.43 10.22 -14.20
C ASP A 122 0.97 10.14 -12.73
N PRO A 123 1.77 10.65 -11.76
CA PRO A 123 1.49 10.52 -10.32
C PRO A 123 0.21 11.24 -9.88
N GLU A 124 -0.29 12.21 -10.65
CA GLU A 124 -1.56 12.89 -10.39
C GLU A 124 -2.77 11.93 -10.37
N ARG A 125 -2.68 10.79 -11.08
CA ARG A 125 -3.73 9.77 -11.05
C ARG A 125 -3.84 9.08 -9.69
N LEU A 126 -2.76 9.05 -8.91
CA LEU A 126 -2.74 8.36 -7.62
C LEU A 126 -3.73 8.98 -6.62
N PHE A 127 -4.03 10.28 -6.72
CA PHE A 127 -5.01 10.96 -5.86
C PHE A 127 -6.43 10.36 -5.95
N VAL A 128 -6.75 9.70 -7.07
CA VAL A 128 -8.00 8.98 -7.28
C VAL A 128 -7.80 7.47 -7.16
N GLU A 129 -6.74 6.94 -7.79
CA GLU A 129 -6.54 5.51 -7.93
C GLU A 129 -6.10 4.82 -6.64
N ALA A 130 -5.26 5.44 -5.80
CA ALA A 130 -4.79 4.83 -4.56
C ALA A 130 -5.90 4.70 -3.49
N PRO A 131 -6.76 5.72 -3.24
CA PRO A 131 -7.94 5.56 -2.40
C PRO A 131 -8.90 4.49 -2.91
N ALA A 132 -9.14 4.44 -4.23
CA ALA A 132 -10.03 3.45 -4.83
C ALA A 132 -9.48 2.02 -4.73
N LEU A 133 -8.16 1.85 -4.87
CA LEU A 133 -7.48 0.58 -4.62
C LEU A 133 -7.64 0.15 -3.16
N SER A 134 -7.43 1.06 -2.19
CA SER A 134 -7.62 0.75 -0.77
C SER A 134 -9.04 0.27 -0.47
N ALA A 135 -10.04 0.94 -1.03
CA ALA A 135 -11.46 0.65 -0.83
C ALA A 135 -11.90 -0.75 -1.31
N LEU A 136 -11.06 -1.51 -2.02
CA LEU A 136 -11.34 -2.91 -2.34
C LEU A 136 -11.40 -3.79 -1.08
N THR A 137 -10.59 -3.48 -0.06
CA THR A 137 -10.51 -4.28 1.18
C THR A 137 -10.56 -3.44 2.46
N HIS A 138 -10.17 -2.16 2.40
CA HIS A 138 -10.07 -1.25 3.53
C HIS A 138 -10.70 0.11 3.18
N TRP A 139 -11.91 0.34 3.68
CA TRP A 139 -12.70 1.56 3.41
C TRP A 139 -12.32 2.77 4.30
N ASP A 140 -11.63 2.54 5.42
CA ASP A 140 -11.26 3.60 6.36
C ASP A 140 -10.41 4.69 5.68
N GLY A 141 -10.73 5.96 5.95
CA GLY A 141 -10.06 7.12 5.36
C GLY A 141 -8.55 7.14 5.64
N ARG A 142 -8.11 6.67 6.80
CA ARG A 142 -6.69 6.55 7.16
C ARG A 142 -5.95 5.56 6.26
N CYS A 143 -6.61 4.47 5.88
CA CYS A 143 -6.04 3.50 4.93
C CYS A 143 -5.88 4.10 3.54
N ALA A 144 -6.87 4.88 3.08
CA ALA A 144 -6.78 5.59 1.81
C ALA A 144 -5.66 6.64 1.80
N THR A 145 -5.51 7.41 2.89
CA THR A 145 -4.42 8.38 3.09
C THR A 145 -3.05 7.72 3.03
N ALA A 146 -2.85 6.64 3.78
CA ALA A 146 -1.59 5.91 3.79
C ALA A 146 -1.25 5.27 2.43
N CYS A 147 -2.24 4.66 1.76
CA CYS A 147 -2.08 4.08 0.42
C CYS A 147 -1.62 5.16 -0.59
N LEU A 148 -2.21 6.35 -0.53
CA LEU A 148 -1.82 7.48 -1.37
C LEU A 148 -0.39 7.94 -1.08
N ALA A 149 -0.03 8.15 0.18
CA ALA A 149 1.33 8.59 0.56
C ALA A 149 2.40 7.58 0.10
N VAL A 150 2.20 6.28 0.35
CA VAL A 150 3.16 5.24 -0.05
C VAL A 150 3.29 5.15 -1.58
N THR A 151 2.17 5.17 -2.31
CA THR A 151 2.23 5.10 -3.79
C THR A 151 2.88 6.33 -4.42
N LEU A 152 2.67 7.53 -3.86
CA LEU A 152 3.36 8.76 -4.28
C LEU A 152 4.87 8.68 -4.04
N ALA A 153 5.30 8.22 -2.86
CA ALA A 153 6.72 8.03 -2.56
C ALA A 153 7.37 7.03 -3.53
N VAL A 154 6.71 5.90 -3.79
CA VAL A 154 7.18 4.90 -4.78
C VAL A 154 7.30 5.51 -6.18
N ALA A 155 6.30 6.28 -6.63
CA ALA A 155 6.33 6.94 -7.93
C ALA A 155 7.49 7.94 -8.06
N ALA A 156 7.80 8.69 -7.00
CA ALA A 156 8.93 9.62 -6.95
C ALA A 156 10.28 8.90 -7.01
N LEU A 157 10.45 7.82 -6.23
CA LEU A 157 11.67 7.00 -6.25
C LEU A 157 11.93 6.36 -7.63
N VAL A 158 10.87 5.90 -8.31
CA VAL A 158 11.01 5.36 -9.69
C VAL A 158 11.45 6.43 -10.69
N ARG A 159 11.18 7.71 -10.41
CA ARG A 159 11.64 8.86 -11.19
C ARG A 159 13.03 9.36 -10.79
N ASP A 160 13.74 8.63 -9.91
CA ASP A 160 15.09 8.97 -9.44
C ASP A 160 15.13 10.26 -8.60
N GLU A 161 14.04 10.58 -7.89
CA GLU A 161 14.04 11.65 -6.89
C GLU A 161 14.80 11.24 -5.62
N GLU A 162 15.39 12.23 -4.95
CA GLU A 162 16.11 12.03 -3.67
C GLU A 162 15.15 11.48 -2.59
N PRO A 163 15.49 10.38 -1.87
CA PRO A 163 14.56 9.69 -0.99
C PRO A 163 13.90 10.55 0.09
N ALA A 164 14.67 11.40 0.79
CA ALA A 164 14.12 12.26 1.83
C ALA A 164 13.16 13.31 1.23
N GLY A 165 13.50 13.85 0.06
CA GLY A 165 12.64 14.73 -0.74
C GLY A 165 11.34 14.04 -1.18
N ALA A 166 11.43 12.82 -1.68
CA ALA A 166 10.28 12.02 -2.10
C ALA A 166 9.30 11.78 -0.96
N VAL A 167 9.80 11.41 0.23
CA VAL A 167 8.97 11.18 1.42
C VAL A 167 8.31 12.47 1.90
N ARG A 168 9.07 13.56 2.05
CA ARG A 168 8.51 14.87 2.46
C ARG A 168 7.41 15.34 1.51
N ALA A 169 7.62 15.19 0.20
CA ALA A 169 6.62 15.57 -0.81
C ALA A 169 5.36 14.70 -0.72
N ALA A 170 5.51 13.38 -0.53
CA ALA A 170 4.38 12.46 -0.42
C ALA A 170 3.53 12.70 0.85
N VAL A 171 4.17 12.96 1.99
CA VAL A 171 3.49 13.30 3.25
C VAL A 171 2.79 14.66 3.15
N GLY A 172 3.46 15.68 2.59
CA GLY A 172 2.85 16.99 2.38
C GLY A 172 1.66 16.95 1.41
N ALA A 173 1.69 16.07 0.40
CA ALA A 173 0.61 15.91 -0.58
C ALA A 173 -0.68 15.33 0.02
N VAL A 174 -0.62 14.67 1.18
CA VAL A 174 -1.80 14.12 1.87
C VAL A 174 -2.31 15.00 3.01
N ALA A 175 -1.75 16.20 3.20
CA ALA A 175 -2.18 17.14 4.23
C ALA A 175 -3.69 17.42 4.17
N GLY A 176 -4.34 17.51 5.34
CA GLY A 176 -5.77 17.74 5.48
C GLY A 176 -6.67 16.52 5.21
N ARG A 177 -6.10 15.34 4.92
CA ARG A 177 -6.84 14.07 4.83
C ARG A 177 -6.88 13.37 6.19
N ASP A 178 -7.81 12.42 6.33
CA ASP A 178 -7.94 11.61 7.55
C ASP A 178 -6.60 10.93 7.92
N GLY A 179 -6.12 11.19 9.14
CA GLY A 179 -4.88 10.62 9.65
C GLY A 179 -3.59 11.24 9.12
N ALA A 180 -3.64 12.32 8.32
CA ALA A 180 -2.45 12.92 7.72
C ALA A 180 -1.48 13.50 8.78
N GLU A 181 -1.99 14.23 9.78
CA GLU A 181 -1.17 14.79 10.86
C GLU A 181 -0.49 13.70 11.70
N GLU A 182 -1.20 12.59 11.95
CA GLU A 182 -0.64 11.44 12.67
C GLU A 182 0.41 10.72 11.83
N LEU A 183 0.19 10.57 10.52
CA LEU A 183 1.19 10.00 9.61
C LEU A 183 2.46 10.84 9.57
N GLU A 184 2.33 12.17 9.44
CA GLU A 184 3.47 13.10 9.45
C GLU A 184 4.28 12.95 10.75
N HIS A 185 3.61 12.96 11.89
CA HIS A 185 4.26 12.74 13.18
C HIS A 185 4.98 11.38 13.27
N LEU A 186 4.37 10.32 12.74
CA LEU A 186 4.93 8.96 12.77
C LEU A 186 6.16 8.79 11.87
N VAL A 187 6.24 9.50 10.74
CA VAL A 187 7.43 9.49 9.89
C VAL A 187 8.66 10.03 10.64
N ASP A 188 8.48 11.00 11.53
CA ASP A 188 9.59 11.58 12.28
C ASP A 188 9.95 10.78 13.54
N GLU A 189 8.95 10.21 14.24
CA GLU A 189 9.09 9.72 15.62
C GLU A 189 8.99 8.20 15.81
N ALA A 190 8.45 7.45 14.83
CA ALA A 190 8.31 6.01 14.97
C ALA A 190 9.66 5.31 15.17
N GLY A 191 9.72 4.29 16.04
CA GLY A 191 10.96 3.56 16.35
C GLY A 191 12.01 4.36 17.15
N ARG A 192 11.79 5.67 17.37
CA ARG A 192 12.64 6.54 18.18
C ARG A 192 12.00 6.77 19.55
N SER A 193 11.13 7.77 19.66
CA SER A 193 10.40 8.08 20.89
C SER A 193 9.16 7.21 21.07
N ARG A 194 8.64 6.64 19.97
CA ARG A 194 7.49 5.73 19.96
C ARG A 194 7.94 4.29 19.67
N PRO A 195 7.98 3.40 20.69
CA PRO A 195 8.42 2.01 20.50
C PRO A 195 7.52 1.23 19.53
N ILE A 196 8.10 0.20 18.90
CA ILE A 196 7.37 -0.78 18.09
C ILE A 196 6.93 -1.91 19.02
N ASP A 197 5.83 -1.73 19.75
CA ASP A 197 5.31 -2.72 20.70
C ASP A 197 3.79 -2.90 20.61
N GLY A 198 3.34 -4.13 20.86
CA GLY A 198 1.93 -4.45 21.12
C GLY A 198 0.96 -4.38 19.92
N PRO A 199 -0.34 -4.12 20.17
CA PRO A 199 -1.44 -4.22 19.20
C PRO A 199 -1.37 -3.21 18.04
N ASP A 200 -0.45 -2.24 18.09
CA ASP A 200 -0.31 -1.16 17.10
C ASP A 200 0.46 -1.58 15.84
N SER A 201 1.11 -2.75 15.84
CA SER A 201 1.83 -3.31 14.69
C SER A 201 0.97 -3.51 13.43
N GLY A 202 -0.35 -3.66 13.59
CA GLY A 202 -1.31 -3.77 12.50
C GLY A 202 -1.95 -2.45 12.04
N PHE A 203 -1.65 -1.33 12.71
CA PHE A 203 -2.27 -0.03 12.42
C PHE A 203 -1.64 0.62 11.18
N VAL A 204 -2.49 1.05 10.25
CA VAL A 204 -2.07 1.48 8.92
C VAL A 204 -1.11 2.68 8.90
N LEU A 205 -1.34 3.70 9.73
CA LEU A 205 -0.49 4.90 9.73
C LEU A 205 0.86 4.61 10.36
N PHE A 206 0.91 3.73 11.36
CA PHE A 206 2.16 3.30 11.98
C PHE A 206 3.03 2.51 11.01
N THR A 207 2.44 1.53 10.30
CA THR A 207 3.14 0.78 9.25
C THR A 207 3.65 1.70 8.14
N ALA A 208 2.81 2.63 7.66
CA ALA A 208 3.22 3.56 6.61
C ALA A 208 4.29 4.55 7.10
N GLY A 209 4.18 5.05 8.33
CA GLY A 209 5.13 5.98 8.94
C GLY A 209 6.53 5.38 9.02
N ILE A 210 6.67 4.16 9.54
CA ILE A 210 7.95 3.44 9.60
C ILE A 210 8.52 3.19 8.21
N ALA A 211 7.70 2.70 7.27
CA ALA A 211 8.17 2.42 5.93
C ALA A 211 8.70 3.69 5.24
N LEU A 212 8.00 4.81 5.39
CA LEU A 212 8.42 6.10 4.84
C LEU A 212 9.63 6.68 5.57
N GLN A 213 9.74 6.52 6.89
CA GLN A 213 10.90 6.96 7.66
C GLN A 213 12.18 6.25 7.19
N VAL A 214 12.15 4.92 7.10
CA VAL A 214 13.32 4.13 6.69
C VAL A 214 13.77 4.49 5.27
N VAL A 215 12.81 4.71 4.35
CA VAL A 215 13.10 5.20 3.00
C VAL A 215 13.74 6.59 3.04
N GLY A 216 13.19 7.51 3.84
CA GLY A 216 13.65 8.89 3.93
C GLY A 216 15.06 9.03 4.52
N GLU A 217 15.49 8.09 5.36
CA GLU A 217 16.84 8.05 5.91
C GLU A 217 17.90 7.62 4.89
N GLY A 218 17.50 7.08 3.73
CA GLY A 218 18.41 6.67 2.66
C GLY A 218 19.36 5.55 3.07
N LEU A 219 18.99 4.75 4.06
CA LEU A 219 19.73 3.56 4.45
C LEU A 219 19.78 2.59 3.25
N GLY A 220 20.95 2.02 2.98
CA GLY A 220 21.10 1.00 1.95
C GLY A 220 20.18 -0.21 2.22
N PHE A 221 19.93 -1.03 1.21
CA PHE A 221 19.02 -2.17 1.37
C PHE A 221 19.54 -3.30 2.28
N GLU A 222 20.83 -3.27 2.65
CA GLU A 222 21.52 -4.28 3.48
C GLU A 222 21.46 -4.01 5.00
#